data_AF-F3KIQ1-F1
#
_entry.id   AF-F3KIQ1-F1
#
_cell.length_a   1.000
_cell.length_b   1.000
_cell.length_c   1.000
_cell.angle_alpha   90.00
_cell.angle_beta   90.00
_cell.angle_gamma   90.00
#
_symmetry.space_group_name_H-M   'P 1'
#
loop_
_entity.id
_entity.type
_entity.pdbx_description
1 polymer ?
#
loop_
_entity_poly.entity_id
_entity_poly.type
_entity_poly.pdbx_seq_one_letter_code
_entity_poly.pdbx_strand_id
1 'polypeptide(L)'
;MSEKIWLGSIFLKDEGGYKIVLKSLEHYKKRLRTIGNSPELKDSSAMFGSLLQQEAMKTIPKIDETIKKIHDGLTDEKTLNLMAGDSSFLVKALLCYDADIKKAQDSGHEYFLKLVGDLSQIKNHPTMIKNALNKIEQFSDS
;
A
#
# COMPACT_ATOMS: atom_id res chain seq x y z
N MET A 1 26.78 -2.28 -19.79
CA MET A 1 25.87 -2.82 -18.76
C MET A 1 24.48 -2.43 -19.19
N SER A 2 23.60 -3.39 -19.46
CA SER A 2 22.22 -3.11 -19.81
C SER A 2 21.50 -2.49 -18.60
N GLU A 3 20.74 -1.41 -18.82
CA GLU A 3 20.01 -0.74 -17.74
C GLU A 3 18.87 -1.64 -17.28
N LYS A 4 18.94 -2.16 -16.05
CA LYS A 4 17.85 -2.99 -15.51
C LYS A 4 16.56 -2.19 -15.45
N ILE A 5 15.53 -2.67 -16.14
CA ILE A 5 14.21 -2.03 -16.15
C ILE A 5 13.43 -2.56 -14.96
N TRP A 6 12.95 -1.66 -14.11
CA TRP A 6 12.06 -2.03 -13.00
C TRP A 6 10.68 -2.40 -13.55
N LEU A 7 10.25 -3.65 -13.38
CA LEU A 7 8.96 -4.10 -13.93
C LEU A 7 7.75 -3.44 -13.27
N GLY A 8 7.95 -2.83 -12.09
CA GLY A 8 6.92 -2.05 -11.43
C GLY A 8 6.44 -0.85 -12.26
N SER A 9 7.30 -0.19 -13.04
CA SER A 9 6.86 0.97 -13.86
C SER A 9 5.91 0.54 -14.98
N ILE A 10 6.25 -0.55 -15.69
CA ILE A 10 5.41 -1.17 -16.71
C ILE A 10 4.07 -1.62 -16.11
N PHE A 11 4.12 -2.33 -14.98
CA PHE A 11 2.91 -2.79 -14.29
C PHE A 11 2.01 -1.61 -13.88
N LEU A 12 2.58 -0.55 -13.32
CA LEU A 12 1.82 0.61 -12.88
C LEU A 12 1.11 1.30 -14.04
N LYS A 13 1.79 1.53 -15.16
CA LYS A 13 1.27 2.29 -16.30
C LYS A 13 0.47 1.42 -17.28
N ASP A 14 1.10 0.40 -17.84
CA ASP A 14 0.59 -0.34 -19.01
C ASP A 14 -0.40 -1.44 -18.61
N GLU A 15 -0.18 -2.09 -17.46
CA GLU A 15 -1.10 -3.11 -16.93
C GLU A 15 -2.23 -2.51 -16.06
N GLY A 16 -2.26 -1.18 -15.89
CA GLY A 16 -3.23 -0.50 -15.03
C GLY A 16 -3.06 -0.78 -13.53
N GLY A 17 -1.90 -1.30 -13.13
CA GLY A 17 -1.56 -1.68 -11.77
C GLY A 17 -1.59 -0.53 -10.77
N TYR A 18 -1.48 0.71 -11.23
CA TYR A 18 -1.58 1.90 -10.38
C TYR A 18 -2.86 1.93 -9.54
N LYS A 19 -3.98 1.38 -10.04
CA LYS A 19 -5.27 1.42 -9.34
C LYS A 19 -5.22 0.69 -8.00
N ILE A 20 -4.67 -0.54 -7.97
CA ILE A 20 -4.60 -1.31 -6.73
C ILE A 20 -3.55 -0.71 -5.79
N VAL A 21 -2.44 -0.21 -6.32
CA VAL A 21 -1.38 0.43 -5.53
C VAL A 21 -1.88 1.71 -4.86
N LEU A 22 -2.57 2.59 -5.60
CA LEU A 22 -3.19 3.79 -5.03
C LEU A 22 -4.22 3.43 -3.95
N LYS A 23 -5.03 2.38 -4.19
CA LYS A 23 -6.02 1.92 -3.21
C LYS A 23 -5.36 1.39 -1.93
N SER A 24 -4.25 0.67 -2.06
CA SER A 24 -3.43 0.22 -0.93
C SER A 24 -2.78 1.37 -0.18
N LEU A 25 -2.29 2.41 -0.87
CA LEU A 25 -1.71 3.60 -0.24
C LEU A 25 -2.76 4.39 0.54
N GLU A 26 -3.94 4.61 -0.04
CA GLU A 26 -5.06 5.29 0.64
C GLU A 26 -5.57 4.48 1.83
N HIS A 27 -5.66 3.15 1.68
CA HIS A 27 -5.98 2.25 2.80
C HIS A 27 -4.94 2.36 3.91
N TYR A 28 -3.66 2.31 3.57
CA TYR A 28 -2.57 2.42 4.54
C TYR A 28 -2.60 3.77 5.27
N LYS A 29 -2.87 4.87 4.56
CA LYS A 29 -3.07 6.20 5.14
C LYS A 29 -4.26 6.22 6.11
N LYS A 30 -5.40 5.65 5.72
CA LYS A 30 -6.58 5.53 6.60
C LYS A 30 -6.24 4.73 7.86
N ARG A 31 -5.52 3.61 7.69
CA ARG A 31 -5.06 2.75 8.78
C ARG A 31 -4.18 3.47 9.79
N LEU A 32 -3.20 4.24 9.29
CA LEU A 32 -2.31 5.05 10.13
C LEU A 32 -3.07 6.12 10.92
N ARG A 33 -4.07 6.78 10.31
CA ARG A 33 -4.92 7.77 10.99
C ARG A 33 -5.77 7.17 12.11
N THR A 34 -6.15 5.90 11.98
CA THR A 34 -6.99 5.19 12.96
C THR A 34 -6.23 4.15 13.75
N ILE A 35 -4.89 4.22 13.79
CA ILE A 35 -4.07 3.15 14.37
C ILE A 35 -4.33 2.98 15.88
N GLY A 36 -4.57 4.07 16.60
CA GLY A 36 -4.90 4.05 18.04
C GLY A 36 -6.23 3.34 18.38
N ASN A 37 -7.14 3.21 17.40
CA ASN A 37 -8.40 2.48 17.58
C ASN A 37 -8.26 0.98 17.20
N SER A 38 -7.07 0.55 16.78
CA SER A 38 -6.82 -0.82 16.37
C SER A 38 -7.06 -1.78 17.54
N PRO A 39 -7.80 -2.88 17.35
CA PRO A 39 -7.92 -3.91 18.38
C PRO A 39 -6.57 -4.51 18.77
N GLU A 40 -5.58 -4.48 17.87
CA GLU A 40 -4.23 -5.00 18.09
C GLU A 40 -3.40 -4.13 19.06
N LEU A 41 -3.85 -2.92 19.38
CA LEU A 41 -3.18 -2.02 20.32
C LEU A 41 -3.85 -1.96 21.69
N LYS A 42 -4.96 -2.69 21.91
CA LYS A 42 -5.72 -2.63 23.17
C LYS A 42 -4.89 -3.03 24.40
N ASP A 43 -3.93 -3.94 24.23
CA ASP A 43 -3.05 -4.42 25.30
C ASP A 43 -1.66 -3.75 25.27
N SER A 44 -1.46 -2.77 24.39
CA SER A 44 -0.18 -2.07 24.32
C SER A 44 -0.06 -1.01 25.42
N SER A 45 1.14 -0.81 25.95
CA SER A 45 1.37 0.26 26.93
C SER A 45 1.05 1.62 26.30
N ALA A 46 0.52 2.55 27.09
CA ALA A 46 0.14 3.88 26.61
C ALA A 46 1.30 4.63 25.90
N MET A 47 2.55 4.37 26.30
CA MET A 47 3.75 4.92 25.65
C MET A 47 4.02 4.32 24.27
N PHE A 48 3.74 3.03 24.07
CA PHE A 48 3.89 2.39 22.77
C PHE A 48 2.83 2.89 21.79
N GLY A 49 1.59 3.04 22.25
CA GLY A 49 0.50 3.61 21.45
C GLY A 49 0.80 5.02 20.95
N SER A 50 1.33 5.90 21.81
CA SER A 50 1.68 7.27 21.43
C SER A 50 2.86 7.33 20.43
N LEU A 51 3.88 6.50 20.61
CA LEU A 51 4.99 6.39 19.67
C LEU A 51 4.52 5.93 18.27
N LEU A 52 3.68 4.90 18.22
CA LEU A 52 3.11 4.42 16.95
C LEU A 52 2.28 5.51 16.25
N GLN A 53 1.51 6.29 17.01
CA GLN A 53 0.75 7.39 16.46
C GLN A 53 1.66 8.51 15.90
N GLN A 54 2.76 8.83 16.59
CA GLN A 54 3.74 9.80 16.07
C GLN A 54 4.41 9.32 14.78
N GLU A 55 4.82 8.05 14.74
CA GLU A 55 5.42 7.45 13.53
C GLU A 55 4.42 7.38 12.36
N ALA A 56 3.15 7.09 12.67
CA ALA A 56 2.06 7.15 11.70
C ALA A 56 1.93 8.55 11.08
N MET A 57 1.96 9.61 11.91
CA MET A 57 1.84 11.00 11.44
C MET A 57 3.01 11.43 10.54
N LYS A 58 4.22 10.92 10.76
CA LYS A 58 5.38 11.17 9.88
C LYS A 58 5.27 10.43 8.55
N THR A 59 4.61 9.28 8.54
CA THR A 59 4.47 8.44 7.35
C THR A 59 3.40 8.96 6.39
N ILE A 60 2.33 9.61 6.89
CA ILE A 60 1.22 10.12 6.08
C ILE A 60 1.69 11.07 4.96
N PRO A 61 2.54 12.09 5.20
CA PRO A 61 3.06 12.94 4.13
C PRO A 61 3.81 12.17 3.04
N LYS A 62 4.57 11.12 3.41
CA LYS A 62 5.26 10.26 2.44
C LYS A 62 4.26 9.49 1.56
N ILE A 63 3.12 9.07 2.12
CA ILE A 63 2.05 8.44 1.34
C ILE A 63 1.50 9.44 0.31
N ASP A 64 1.20 10.68 0.74
CA ASP A 64 0.67 11.72 -0.13
C ASP A 64 1.64 12.04 -1.28
N GLU A 65 2.93 12.14 -0.99
CA GLU A 65 3.99 12.31 -2.00
C GLU A 65 4.05 11.13 -2.97
N THR A 66 3.96 9.90 -2.46
CA THR A 66 4.01 8.69 -3.30
C THR A 66 2.80 8.60 -4.22
N ILE A 67 1.60 8.92 -3.72
CA ILE A 67 0.37 8.99 -4.53
C ILE A 67 0.53 10.02 -5.65
N LYS A 68 1.06 11.20 -5.32
CA LYS A 68 1.33 12.24 -6.31
C LYS A 68 2.33 11.76 -7.37
N LYS A 69 3.45 11.15 -6.96
CA LYS A 69 4.46 10.57 -7.88
C LYS A 69 3.86 9.56 -8.83
N ILE A 70 2.97 8.68 -8.35
CA ILE A 70 2.26 7.72 -9.22
C ILE A 70 1.42 8.46 -10.24
N HIS A 71 0.61 9.44 -9.83
CA HIS A 71 -0.23 10.22 -10.75
C HIS A 71 0.59 10.98 -11.79
N ASP A 72 1.64 11.68 -11.37
CA ASP A 72 2.53 12.42 -12.26
C ASP A 72 3.21 11.44 -13.25
N GLY A 73 3.64 10.28 -12.74
CA GLY A 73 4.31 9.22 -13.50
C GLY A 73 3.43 8.52 -14.54
N LEU A 74 2.10 8.56 -14.43
CA LEU A 74 1.22 8.07 -15.50
C LEU A 74 1.35 8.90 -16.78
N THR A 75 1.82 10.14 -16.68
CA THR A 75 2.10 11.03 -17.81
C THR A 75 3.58 11.13 -18.19
N ASP A 76 4.49 10.88 -17.24
CA ASP A 76 5.94 10.84 -17.45
C ASP A 76 6.57 9.53 -16.96
N GLU A 77 6.97 8.69 -17.90
CA GLU A 77 7.53 7.36 -17.61
C GLU A 77 8.85 7.40 -16.83
N LYS A 78 9.64 8.47 -16.99
CA LYS A 78 10.89 8.63 -16.23
C LYS A 78 10.61 8.74 -14.74
N THR A 79 9.52 9.43 -14.37
CA THR A 79 9.07 9.56 -12.98
C THR A 79 8.72 8.20 -12.38
N LEU A 80 8.07 7.29 -13.13
CA LEU A 80 7.78 5.93 -12.63
C LEU A 80 9.03 5.08 -12.46
N ASN A 81 10.00 5.16 -13.37
CA ASN A 81 11.24 4.38 -13.24
C ASN A 81 12.04 4.78 -11.99
N LEU A 82 12.03 6.06 -11.61
CA LEU A 82 12.67 6.55 -10.38
C LEU A 82 12.01 6.02 -9.09
N MET A 83 10.75 5.57 -9.17
CA MET A 83 10.04 4.98 -8.03
C MET A 83 10.54 3.59 -7.64
N ALA A 84 11.49 2.99 -8.38
CA ALA A 84 12.12 1.74 -8.00
C ALA A 84 12.73 1.79 -6.58
N GLY A 85 13.26 2.95 -6.17
CA GLY A 85 13.77 3.19 -4.81
C GLY A 85 12.68 3.21 -3.72
N ASP A 86 11.43 3.45 -4.12
CA ASP A 86 10.26 3.45 -3.24
C ASP A 86 9.52 2.09 -3.22
N SER A 87 10.01 1.08 -3.95
CA SER A 87 9.39 -0.26 -4.06
C SER A 87 9.05 -0.89 -2.71
N SER A 88 9.97 -0.87 -1.75
CA SER A 88 9.74 -1.40 -0.39
C SER A 88 8.56 -0.72 0.33
N PHE A 89 8.35 0.57 0.07
CA PHE A 89 7.24 1.32 0.64
C PHE A 89 5.90 0.94 -0.02
N LEU A 90 5.90 0.73 -1.34
CA LEU A 90 4.73 0.23 -2.07
C LEU A 90 4.35 -1.18 -1.60
N VAL A 91 5.33 -2.07 -1.43
CA VAL A 91 5.14 -3.43 -0.88
C VAL A 91 4.52 -3.36 0.52
N LYS A 92 5.02 -2.47 1.39
CA LYS A 92 4.45 -2.29 2.74
C LYS A 92 2.97 -1.89 2.69
N ALA A 93 2.59 -0.96 1.82
CA ALA A 93 1.20 -0.55 1.67
C ALA A 93 0.31 -1.69 1.14
N LEU A 94 0.80 -2.45 0.16
CA LEU A 94 0.11 -3.62 -0.41
C LEU A 94 -0.13 -4.72 0.65
N LEU A 95 0.92 -5.09 1.39
CA LEU A 95 0.83 -6.09 2.46
C LEU A 95 -0.07 -5.64 3.61
N CYS A 96 -0.04 -4.35 3.98
CA CYS A 96 -0.96 -3.80 4.97
C CYS A 96 -2.41 -3.97 4.54
N TYR A 97 -2.71 -3.66 3.27
CA TYR A 97 -4.07 -3.80 2.76
C TYR A 97 -4.52 -5.27 2.72
N ASP A 98 -3.68 -6.18 2.21
CA ASP A 98 -3.97 -7.61 2.17
C ASP A 98 -4.22 -8.20 3.56
N ALA A 99 -3.39 -7.84 4.54
CA ALA A 99 -3.53 -8.29 5.91
C ALA A 99 -4.85 -7.80 6.55
N ASP A 100 -5.21 -6.53 6.35
CA ASP A 100 -6.46 -6.00 6.90
C ASP A 100 -7.70 -6.56 6.18
N ILE A 101 -7.62 -6.89 4.88
CA ILE A 101 -8.68 -7.63 4.16
C ILE A 101 -8.88 -9.00 4.78
N LYS A 102 -7.80 -9.77 4.96
CA LYS A 102 -7.86 -11.11 5.57
C LYS A 102 -8.46 -11.05 6.96
N LYS A 103 -8.00 -10.11 7.80
CA LYS A 103 -8.57 -9.91 9.15
C LYS A 103 -10.06 -9.57 9.10
N ALA A 104 -10.49 -8.71 8.16
CA ALA A 104 -11.91 -8.39 8.00
C ALA A 104 -12.74 -9.61 7.59
N GLN A 105 -12.22 -10.46 6.69
CA GLN A 105 -12.87 -11.69 6.22
C GLN A 105 -12.92 -12.78 7.29
N ASP A 106 -11.82 -12.98 8.02
CA ASP A 106 -11.66 -14.08 8.98
C ASP A 106 -12.36 -13.79 10.31
N SER A 107 -12.25 -12.55 10.81
CA SER A 107 -12.74 -12.18 12.15
C SER A 107 -14.08 -11.45 12.15
N GLY A 108 -14.47 -10.82 11.03
CA GLY A 108 -15.63 -9.92 10.98
C GLY A 108 -15.53 -8.74 11.95
N HIS A 109 -14.34 -8.44 12.50
CA HIS A 109 -14.20 -7.42 13.53
C HIS A 109 -14.48 -6.03 12.95
N GLU A 110 -15.36 -5.29 13.63
CA GLU A 110 -15.93 -4.01 13.16
C GLU A 110 -14.86 -2.99 12.71
N TYR A 111 -13.74 -2.90 13.46
CA TYR A 111 -12.60 -2.06 13.07
C TYR A 111 -12.09 -2.35 11.64
N PHE A 112 -11.81 -3.62 11.32
CA PHE A 112 -11.27 -3.98 10.01
C PHE A 112 -12.32 -3.84 8.91
N LEU A 113 -13.59 -4.18 9.19
CA LEU A 113 -14.70 -3.95 8.26
C LEU A 113 -14.87 -2.45 7.92
N LYS A 114 -14.83 -1.57 8.93
CA LYS A 114 -14.84 -0.10 8.72
C LYS A 114 -13.64 0.37 7.92
N LEU A 115 -12.49 -0.27 8.09
CA LEU A 115 -11.26 0.08 7.41
C LEU A 115 -11.32 -0.28 5.91
N VAL A 116 -11.61 -1.55 5.60
CA VAL A 116 -11.58 -2.09 4.22
C VAL A 116 -12.83 -1.77 3.40
N GLY A 117 -13.97 -1.55 4.07
CA GLY A 117 -15.26 -1.28 3.43
C GLY A 117 -16.04 -2.54 3.04
N ASP A 118 -16.86 -2.43 2.00
CA ASP A 118 -17.72 -3.51 1.53
C ASP A 118 -16.92 -4.69 0.96
N LEU A 119 -17.00 -5.85 1.63
CA LEU A 119 -16.29 -7.07 1.25
C LEU A 119 -16.68 -7.59 -0.14
N SER A 120 -17.92 -7.33 -0.59
CA SER A 120 -18.38 -7.75 -1.92
C SER A 120 -17.66 -7.01 -3.04
N GLN A 121 -17.32 -5.74 -2.81
CA GLN A 121 -16.63 -4.87 -3.78
C GLN A 121 -15.13 -5.14 -3.88
N ILE A 122 -14.56 -5.85 -2.90
CA ILE A 122 -13.11 -6.07 -2.79
C ILE A 122 -12.70 -7.53 -2.93
N LYS A 123 -13.63 -8.41 -3.35
CA LYS A 123 -13.41 -9.86 -3.49
C LYS A 123 -12.17 -10.22 -4.32
N ASN A 124 -11.89 -9.46 -5.37
CA ASN A 124 -10.74 -9.70 -6.27
C ASN A 124 -9.47 -8.96 -5.85
N HIS A 125 -9.52 -8.08 -4.85
CA HIS A 125 -8.36 -7.30 -4.44
C HIS A 125 -7.20 -8.16 -3.93
N PRO A 126 -7.37 -9.24 -3.15
CA PRO A 126 -6.25 -10.10 -2.75
C PRO A 126 -5.46 -10.64 -3.95
N THR A 127 -6.14 -11.05 -5.02
CA THR A 127 -5.50 -11.50 -6.26
C THR A 127 -4.75 -10.36 -6.96
N MET A 128 -5.36 -9.17 -7.03
CA MET A 128 -4.71 -7.98 -7.61
C MET A 128 -3.48 -7.55 -6.81
N ILE A 129 -3.55 -7.62 -5.48
CA ILE A 129 -2.43 -7.30 -4.58
C ILE A 129 -1.30 -8.30 -4.77
N LYS A 130 -1.60 -9.60 -4.82
CA LYS A 130 -0.59 -10.64 -5.08
C LYS A 130 0.12 -10.42 -6.41
N ASN A 131 -0.61 -10.05 -7.47
CA ASN A 131 0.00 -9.71 -8.75
C ASN A 131 0.89 -8.46 -8.65
N ALA A 132 0.41 -7.41 -7.96
CA ALA A 132 1.18 -6.18 -7.75
C ALA A 132 2.50 -6.43 -7.00
N LEU A 133 2.47 -7.24 -5.93
CA LEU A 133 3.66 -7.62 -5.17
C LEU A 133 4.70 -8.29 -6.08
N ASN A 134 4.27 -9.29 -6.86
CA ASN A 134 5.16 -9.99 -7.79
C ASN A 134 5.82 -9.04 -8.79
N LYS A 135 5.09 -8.03 -9.30
CA LYS A 135 5.61 -7.11 -10.33
C LYS A 135 6.52 -6.02 -9.76
N ILE A 136 6.17 -5.48 -8.60
CA ILE A 136 6.92 -4.38 -7.93
C ILE A 136 8.29 -4.85 -7.42
N GLU A 137 8.44 -6.12 -7.09
CA GLU A 137 9.71 -6.67 -6.60
C GLU A 137 10.66 -7.13 -7.72
N GLN A 138 10.22 -7.10 -8.99
CA GLN A 138 10.99 -7.63 -10.11
C GLN A 138 11.72 -6.55 -10.91
N PHE A 139 12.91 -6.92 -11.39
CA PHE A 139 13.69 -6.20 -12.39
C PHE A 139 13.92 -7.10 -13.59
N SER A 140 13.74 -6.57 -14.80
CA SER A 140 14.14 -7.25 -16.03
C SER A 140 15.57 -6.89 -16.36
N ASP A 141 16.33 -7.86 -16.84
CA ASP A 141 17.52 -7.58 -17.64
C ASP A 141 17.03 -7.09 -19.02
N SER A 142 17.63 -6.01 -19.52
CA SER A 142 17.39 -5.48 -20.86
C SER A 142 18.37 -6.07 -21.87
#